data_AF-A0A3D0HN08-F1
#
_entry.id   AF-A0A3D0HN08-F1
#
_cell.length_a   1.000
_cell.length_b   1.000
_cell.length_c   1.000
_cell.angle_alpha   90.00
_cell.angle_beta   90.00
_cell.angle_gamma   90.00
#
_symmetry.space_group_name_H-M   'P 1'
#
loop_
_entity.id
_entity.type
_entity.pdbx_description
1 polymer ?
#
loop_
_entity_poly.entity_id
_entity_poly.type
_entity_poly.pdbx_seq_one_letter_code
_entity_poly.pdbx_strand_id
1 'polypeptide(L)'
;MSFLVFLPNTASYLITKGFLLLQRLHIMKDKNNRMQRLQNSMETYRKASVFLKANKLVIFNTTVITFVQRILLFAVTYVVYRSFGLTEQTLLTMVLLQAAISVSVDMLPLPGGMGISERLFLQIFAPLFGSTALTLSGMLLSRGISYYMLVILSGVITIITHLTVKPAPKDDES
;
A
#
# COMPACT_ATOMS: atom_id res chain seq x y z
N MET A 1 -10.63 3.40 -2.00
CA MET A 1 -10.35 4.85 -1.94
C MET A 1 -10.20 5.53 -3.31
N SER A 2 -9.86 4.82 -4.40
CA SER A 2 -9.54 5.45 -5.71
C SER A 2 -10.71 5.95 -6.56
N PHE A 3 -11.96 5.54 -6.30
CA PHE A 3 -13.11 5.92 -7.15
C PHE A 3 -13.47 7.41 -7.07
N LEU A 4 -13.26 8.06 -5.92
CA LEU A 4 -13.55 9.49 -5.74
C LEU A 4 -12.67 10.37 -6.65
N VAL A 5 -11.46 9.92 -6.97
CA VAL A 5 -10.48 10.68 -7.78
C VAL A 5 -10.97 10.88 -9.21
N PHE A 6 -11.88 10.03 -9.70
CA PHE A 6 -12.45 10.15 -11.04
C PHE A 6 -13.63 11.14 -11.12
N LEU A 7 -14.13 11.65 -9.98
CA LEU A 7 -15.28 12.54 -9.90
C LEU A 7 -14.98 13.85 -9.12
N PRO A 8 -14.09 14.72 -9.64
CA PRO A 8 -13.68 15.95 -8.94
C PRO A 8 -14.83 16.91 -8.64
N ASN A 9 -15.76 17.10 -9.57
CA ASN A 9 -16.89 18.01 -9.35
C ASN A 9 -17.83 17.51 -8.24
N THR A 10 -18.05 16.20 -8.16
CA THR A 10 -18.92 15.59 -7.15
C THR A 10 -18.27 15.60 -5.77
N ALA A 11 -16.95 15.37 -5.70
CA ALA A 11 -16.19 15.47 -4.46
C ALA A 11 -16.18 16.90 -3.90
N SER A 12 -15.92 17.91 -4.75
CA SER A 12 -15.99 19.32 -4.34
C SER A 12 -17.40 19.69 -3.90
N TYR A 13 -18.44 19.31 -4.64
CA TYR A 13 -19.83 19.58 -4.26
C TYR A 13 -20.21 18.95 -2.90
N LEU A 14 -19.85 17.68 -2.66
CA LEU A 14 -20.15 16.97 -1.43
C LEU A 14 -19.43 17.60 -0.22
N ILE A 15 -18.17 17.98 -0.41
CA ILE A 15 -17.33 18.60 0.63
C ILE A 15 -17.83 20.02 0.94
N THR A 16 -18.18 20.84 -0.06
CA THR A 16 -18.70 22.19 0.18
C THR A 16 -20.10 22.14 0.82
N LYS A 17 -20.97 21.21 0.40
CA LYS A 17 -22.26 20.99 1.08
C LYS A 17 -22.08 20.47 2.50
N GLY A 18 -21.18 19.53 2.73
CA GLY A 18 -20.85 19.02 4.06
C GLY A 18 -20.34 20.14 4.96
N PHE A 19 -19.44 20.98 4.47
CA PHE A 19 -18.94 22.15 5.19
C PHE A 19 -20.05 23.14 5.55
N LEU A 20 -20.94 23.45 4.60
CA LEU A 20 -22.11 24.32 4.84
C LEU A 20 -23.11 23.70 5.84
N LEU A 21 -23.28 22.38 5.83
CA LEU A 21 -24.16 21.67 6.76
C LEU A 21 -23.56 21.64 8.18
N LEU A 22 -22.24 21.46 8.30
CA LEU A 22 -21.49 21.58 9.56
C LEU A 22 -21.48 23.02 10.11
N GLN A 23 -21.44 24.02 9.23
CA GLN A 23 -21.58 25.44 9.58
C GLN A 23 -23.01 25.75 10.05
N ARG A 24 -24.03 25.20 9.38
CA ARG A 24 -25.44 25.32 9.77
C ARG A 24 -25.75 24.65 11.12
N LEU A 25 -25.03 23.57 11.45
CA LEU A 25 -25.09 22.90 12.75
C LEU A 25 -24.24 23.61 13.83
N HIS A 26 -23.64 24.76 13.53
CA HIS A 26 -22.84 25.58 14.46
C HIS A 26 -21.60 24.89 15.08
N ILE A 27 -21.23 23.69 14.61
CA ILE A 27 -20.07 22.93 15.09
C ILE A 27 -18.74 23.56 14.64
N MET A 28 -18.76 24.35 13.55
CA MET A 28 -17.60 25.08 13.04
C MET A 28 -17.82 26.60 13.06
N LYS A 29 -16.93 27.33 13.75
CA LYS A 29 -16.87 28.80 13.73
C LYS A 29 -16.46 29.31 12.33
N ASP A 30 -17.14 30.34 11.86
CA ASP A 30 -16.85 31.10 10.64
C ASP A 30 -15.42 31.67 10.67
N LYS A 31 -14.46 30.91 10.16
CA LYS A 31 -13.11 31.41 9.86
C LYS A 31 -12.92 31.27 8.36
N ASN A 32 -12.99 32.40 7.65
CA ASN A 32 -12.75 32.56 6.21
C ASN A 32 -11.49 31.80 5.70
N ASN A 33 -10.46 31.71 6.55
CA ASN A 33 -9.21 31.01 6.27
C ASN A 33 -9.38 29.49 6.05
N ARG A 34 -10.40 28.84 6.64
CA ARG A 34 -10.70 27.40 6.44
C ARG A 34 -11.38 27.12 5.11
N MET A 35 -12.29 27.99 4.67
CA MET A 35 -12.93 27.88 3.37
C MET A 35 -11.92 28.03 2.22
N GLN A 36 -11.01 28.99 2.35
CA GLN A 36 -9.97 29.24 1.35
C GLN A 36 -8.96 28.07 1.25
N ARG A 37 -8.56 27.49 2.39
CA ARG A 37 -7.74 26.25 2.41
C ARG A 37 -8.46 25.06 1.79
N LEU A 38 -9.76 24.93 2.04
CA LEU A 38 -10.58 23.87 1.46
C LEU A 38 -10.67 24.03 -0.06
N GLN A 39 -10.91 25.25 -0.55
CA GLN A 39 -10.92 25.56 -1.98
C GLN A 39 -9.57 25.28 -2.64
N ASN A 40 -8.45 25.69 -2.04
CA ASN A 40 -7.10 25.36 -2.57
C ASN A 40 -6.83 23.85 -2.60
N SER A 41 -7.29 23.12 -1.60
CA SER A 41 -7.18 21.65 -1.57
C SER A 41 -8.04 21.02 -2.67
N MET A 42 -9.23 21.56 -2.92
CA MET A 42 -10.12 21.13 -4.01
C MET A 42 -9.55 21.48 -5.39
N GLU A 43 -8.86 22.61 -5.56
CA GLU A 43 -8.17 22.92 -6.81
C GLU A 43 -7.01 21.97 -7.08
N THR A 44 -6.19 21.69 -6.06
CA THR A 44 -5.12 20.69 -6.15
C THR A 44 -5.68 19.32 -6.52
N TYR A 45 -6.80 18.91 -5.89
CA TYR A 45 -7.50 17.68 -6.23
C TYR A 45 -8.03 17.68 -7.67
N ARG A 46 -8.60 18.80 -8.13
CA ARG A 46 -9.09 18.96 -9.50
C ARG A 46 -7.95 18.86 -10.52
N LYS A 47 -6.79 19.47 -10.24
CA LYS A 47 -5.59 19.34 -11.09
C LYS A 47 -5.09 17.90 -11.14
N ALA A 48 -4.96 17.23 -10.00
CA ALA A 48 -4.53 15.84 -9.92
C ALA A 48 -5.50 14.88 -10.64
N SER A 49 -6.81 15.08 -10.48
CA SER A 49 -7.82 14.26 -11.17
C SER A 49 -7.86 14.49 -12.67
N VAL A 50 -7.63 15.71 -13.16
CA VAL A 50 -7.48 16.00 -14.61
C VAL A 50 -6.22 15.31 -15.14
N PHE A 51 -5.10 15.37 -14.41
CA PHE A 51 -3.86 14.68 -14.78
C PHE A 51 -4.05 13.15 -14.84
N LEU A 52 -4.74 12.58 -13.85
CA LEU A 52 -5.07 11.15 -13.81
C LEU A 52 -6.04 10.77 -14.94
N LYS A 53 -7.01 11.63 -15.29
CA LYS A 53 -7.90 11.42 -16.43
C LYS A 53 -7.21 11.57 -17.78
N ALA A 54 -6.16 12.39 -17.88
CA ALA A 54 -5.34 12.49 -19.09
C ALA A 54 -4.48 11.23 -19.29
N ASN A 55 -4.01 10.62 -18.19
CA ASN A 55 -3.09 9.49 -18.19
C ASN A 55 -3.75 8.17 -17.75
N LYS A 56 -4.96 7.87 -18.25
CA LYS A 56 -5.71 6.65 -17.88
C LYS A 56 -4.92 5.36 -18.15
N LEU A 57 -4.15 5.34 -19.24
CA LEU A 57 -3.34 4.18 -19.63
C LEU A 57 -2.24 3.90 -18.60
N VAL A 58 -1.57 4.97 -18.11
CA VAL A 58 -0.55 4.85 -17.05
C VAL A 58 -1.16 4.31 -15.76
N ILE A 59 -2.33 4.81 -15.35
CA ILE A 59 -3.02 4.32 -14.15
C ILE A 59 -3.39 2.85 -14.30
N PHE A 60 -3.94 2.46 -15.46
CA PHE A 60 -4.31 1.09 -15.74
C PHE A 60 -3.09 0.16 -15.68
N ASN A 61 -2.01 0.52 -16.39
CA ASN A 61 -0.77 -0.25 -16.38
C ASN A 61 -0.19 -0.39 -14.98
N THR A 62 -0.05 0.70 -14.22
CA THR A 62 0.46 0.66 -12.84
C THR A 62 -0.44 -0.18 -11.94
N THR A 63 -1.77 -0.13 -12.12
CA THR A 63 -2.71 -0.96 -11.36
C THR A 63 -2.51 -2.44 -11.66
N VAL A 64 -2.41 -2.82 -12.93
CA VAL A 64 -2.17 -4.21 -13.36
C VAL A 64 -0.81 -4.70 -12.84
N ILE A 65 0.25 -3.90 -13.00
CA ILE A 65 1.59 -4.22 -12.50
C ILE A 65 1.54 -4.45 -10.98
N THR A 66 0.89 -3.55 -10.23
CA THR A 66 0.75 -3.68 -8.78
C THR A 66 -0.01 -4.95 -8.40
N PHE A 67 -1.04 -5.31 -9.16
CA PHE A 67 -1.84 -6.50 -8.90
C PHE A 67 -1.03 -7.78 -9.12
N VAL A 68 -0.31 -7.86 -10.25
CA VAL A 68 0.60 -8.98 -10.55
C VAL A 68 1.70 -9.06 -9.50
N GLN A 69 2.33 -7.94 -9.15
CA GLN A 69 3.35 -7.88 -8.11
C GLN A 69 2.81 -8.37 -6.76
N ARG A 70 1.60 -7.96 -6.36
CA ARG A 70 0.97 -8.44 -5.12
C ARG A 70 0.70 -9.95 -5.16
N ILE A 71 0.16 -10.47 -6.26
CA ILE A 71 -0.09 -11.91 -6.39
C ILE A 71 1.21 -12.69 -6.25
N LEU A 72 2.29 -12.25 -6.91
CA LEU A 72 3.59 -12.89 -6.80
C LEU A 72 4.14 -12.84 -5.37
N LEU A 73 4.05 -11.68 -4.71
CA LEU A 73 4.47 -11.54 -3.31
C LEU A 73 3.69 -12.45 -2.36
N PHE A 74 2.39 -12.63 -2.60
CA PHE A 74 1.55 -13.52 -1.79
C PHE A 74 1.76 -15.00 -2.14
N ALA A 75 2.11 -15.31 -3.39
CA ALA A 75 2.43 -16.67 -3.83
C ALA A 75 3.71 -17.20 -3.17
N VAL A 76 4.63 -16.34 -2.71
CA VAL A 76 5.81 -16.77 -1.94
C VAL A 76 5.40 -17.59 -0.71
N THR A 77 4.36 -17.17 0.00
CA THR A 77 3.84 -17.92 1.16
C THR A 77 3.35 -19.32 0.77
N TYR A 78 2.75 -19.48 -0.42
CA TYR A 78 2.35 -20.78 -0.94
C TYR A 78 3.57 -21.65 -1.30
N VAL A 79 4.59 -21.08 -1.95
CA VAL A 79 5.82 -21.82 -2.29
C VAL A 79 6.52 -22.30 -1.02
N VAL A 80 6.58 -21.44 0.00
CA VAL A 80 7.11 -21.79 1.33
C VAL A 80 6.27 -22.90 1.97
N TYR A 81 4.95 -22.80 1.95
CA TYR A 81 4.07 -23.86 2.44
C TYR A 81 4.33 -25.22 1.76
N ARG A 82 4.46 -25.22 0.43
CA ARG A 82 4.80 -26.41 -0.36
C ARG A 82 6.19 -26.96 -0.03
N SER A 83 7.15 -26.10 0.34
CA SER A 83 8.51 -26.51 0.71
C SER A 83 8.56 -27.35 1.99
N PHE A 84 7.55 -27.22 2.88
CA PHE A 84 7.39 -28.08 4.06
C PHE A 84 6.71 -29.43 3.73
N GLY A 85 6.46 -29.72 2.46
CA GLY A 85 5.79 -30.96 2.03
C GLY A 85 4.27 -30.95 2.19
N LEU A 86 3.68 -29.81 2.56
CA LEU A 86 2.24 -29.68 2.76
C LEU A 86 1.54 -29.41 1.42
N THR A 87 0.46 -30.15 1.13
CA THR A 87 -0.22 -30.08 -0.19
C THR A 87 -1.72 -29.83 -0.13
N GLU A 88 -2.30 -29.79 1.07
CA GLU A 88 -3.74 -29.70 1.32
C GLU A 88 -4.39 -28.41 0.79
N GLN A 89 -3.62 -27.32 0.75
CA GLN A 89 -4.14 -25.99 0.41
C GLN A 89 -3.77 -25.58 -1.01
N THR A 90 -4.70 -24.88 -1.67
CA THR A 90 -4.48 -24.35 -3.03
C THR A 90 -3.74 -23.01 -2.99
N LEU A 91 -3.08 -22.67 -4.11
CA LEU A 91 -2.42 -21.37 -4.29
C LEU A 91 -3.41 -20.21 -4.10
N LEU A 92 -4.63 -20.35 -4.63
CA LEU A 92 -5.67 -19.33 -4.54
C LEU A 92 -6.07 -19.08 -3.08
N THR A 93 -6.28 -20.14 -2.29
CA THR A 93 -6.58 -20.00 -0.85
C THR A 93 -5.47 -19.25 -0.13
N MET A 94 -4.21 -19.63 -0.34
CA MET A 94 -3.06 -18.97 0.30
C MET A 94 -2.95 -17.49 -0.09
N VAL A 95 -3.12 -17.18 -1.38
CA VAL A 95 -3.07 -15.79 -1.88
C VAL A 95 -4.20 -14.95 -1.31
N LEU A 96 -5.42 -15.48 -1.21
CA LEU A 96 -6.56 -14.76 -0.63
C LEU A 96 -6.38 -14.50 0.86
N LEU A 97 -5.90 -15.48 1.64
CA LEU A 97 -5.62 -15.32 3.06
C LEU A 97 -4.52 -14.28 3.30
N GLN A 98 -3.46 -14.33 2.50
CA GLN A 98 -2.38 -13.34 2.60
C GLN A 98 -2.84 -11.94 2.15
N ALA A 99 -3.72 -11.86 1.16
CA ALA A 99 -4.35 -10.60 0.75
C ALA A 99 -5.22 -10.00 1.86
N ALA A 100 -5.99 -10.82 2.56
CA ALA A 100 -6.79 -10.39 3.70
C ALA A 100 -5.90 -9.80 4.81
N ILE A 101 -4.81 -10.48 5.17
CA ILE A 101 -3.82 -9.98 6.14
C ILE A 101 -3.24 -8.63 5.68
N SER A 102 -2.81 -8.54 4.43
CA SER A 102 -2.23 -7.31 3.89
C SER A 102 -3.21 -6.14 3.98
N VAL A 103 -4.47 -6.32 3.56
CA VAL A 103 -5.48 -5.25 3.63
C VAL A 103 -5.76 -4.86 5.08
N SER A 104 -5.87 -5.82 6.00
CA SER A 104 -6.09 -5.53 7.43
C SER A 104 -4.97 -4.69 8.04
N VAL A 105 -3.72 -4.98 7.69
CA VAL A 105 -2.55 -4.26 8.20
C VAL A 105 -2.43 -2.89 7.55
N ASP A 106 -2.71 -2.77 6.25
CA ASP A 106 -2.65 -1.51 5.51
C ASP A 106 -3.69 -0.47 6.00
N MET A 107 -4.79 -0.93 6.61
CA MET A 107 -5.81 -0.05 7.18
C MET A 107 -5.43 0.50 8.57
N LEU A 108 -4.40 -0.05 9.21
CA LEU A 108 -3.93 0.42 10.51
C LEU A 108 -2.88 1.53 10.30
N PRO A 109 -3.06 2.73 10.88
CA PRO A 109 -2.09 3.83 10.77
C PRO A 109 -0.91 3.61 11.74
N LEU A 110 -0.29 2.44 11.69
CA LEU A 110 0.75 2.04 12.64
C LEU A 110 2.13 2.06 11.96
N PRO A 111 3.01 3.02 12.28
CA PRO A 111 4.41 2.93 11.92
C PRO A 111 5.00 1.71 12.64
N GLY A 112 5.40 0.68 11.89
CA GLY A 112 5.88 -0.58 12.47
C GLY A 112 4.84 -1.70 12.61
N GLY A 113 3.74 -1.68 11.85
CA GLY A 113 2.68 -2.71 11.84
C GLY A 113 3.09 -4.16 11.48
N MET A 114 4.38 -4.45 11.34
CA MET A 114 4.87 -5.81 11.07
C MET A 114 4.49 -6.79 12.18
N GLY A 115 4.60 -6.42 13.46
CA GLY A 115 4.26 -7.34 14.56
C GLY A 115 2.78 -7.76 14.57
N ILE A 116 1.87 -6.88 14.14
CA ILE A 116 0.44 -7.23 13.98
C ILE A 116 0.27 -8.16 12.78
N SER A 117 0.97 -7.89 11.68
CA SER A 117 0.94 -8.76 10.51
C SER A 117 1.45 -10.17 10.80
N GLU A 118 2.45 -10.31 11.67
CA GLU A 118 2.98 -11.61 12.13
C GLU A 118 1.97 -12.35 13.00
N ARG A 119 1.32 -11.63 13.93
CA ARG A 119 0.27 -12.21 14.76
C ARG A 119 -0.92 -12.68 13.95
N LEU A 120 -1.37 -11.89 12.97
CA LEU A 120 -2.44 -12.27 12.05
C LEU A 120 -2.04 -13.47 11.20
N PHE A 121 -0.80 -13.52 10.72
CA PHE A 121 -0.27 -14.68 10.01
C PHE A 121 -0.35 -15.95 10.86
N LEU A 122 0.13 -15.91 12.11
CA LEU A 122 0.04 -17.08 13.00
C LEU A 122 -1.40 -17.50 13.23
N GLN A 123 -2.30 -16.57 13.49
CA GLN A 123 -3.70 -16.91 13.77
C GLN A 123 -4.39 -17.55 12.56
N ILE A 124 -4.12 -17.05 11.35
CA ILE A 124 -4.78 -17.52 10.13
C ILE A 124 -4.13 -18.79 9.58
N PHE A 125 -2.79 -18.89 9.62
CA PHE A 125 -2.05 -20.01 9.03
C PHE A 125 -1.73 -21.14 10.02
N ALA A 126 -1.83 -20.94 11.35
CA ALA A 126 -1.65 -22.02 12.32
C ALA A 126 -2.47 -23.30 12.02
N PRO A 127 -3.79 -23.21 11.73
CA PRO A 127 -4.58 -24.40 11.40
C PRO A 127 -4.16 -25.03 10.05
N LEU A 128 -3.52 -24.27 9.16
CA LEU A 128 -3.13 -24.74 7.82
C LEU A 128 -1.78 -25.49 7.82
N PHE A 129 -0.87 -25.09 8.71
CA PHE A 129 0.46 -25.70 8.87
C PHE A 129 0.48 -26.86 9.88
N GLY A 130 -0.60 -27.08 10.64
CA GLY A 130 -0.78 -28.22 11.54
C GLY A 130 0.04 -28.17 12.85
N SER A 131 1.09 -27.36 12.91
CA SER A 131 1.90 -27.14 14.11
C SER A 131 2.34 -25.69 14.22
N THR A 132 2.35 -25.16 15.45
CA THR A 132 2.83 -23.80 15.75
C THR A 132 4.29 -23.61 15.31
N ALA A 133 5.14 -24.63 15.47
CA ALA A 133 6.53 -24.56 15.06
C ALA A 133 6.68 -24.43 13.54
N LEU A 134 5.95 -25.24 12.76
CA LEU A 134 5.95 -25.17 11.30
C LEU A 134 5.39 -23.83 10.79
N THR A 135 4.36 -23.31 11.45
CA THR A 135 3.77 -22.01 11.11
C THR A 135 4.76 -20.87 11.33
N LEU A 136 5.48 -20.88 12.46
CA LEU A 136 6.53 -19.90 12.76
C LEU A 136 7.66 -19.98 11.74
N SER A 137 8.16 -21.19 11.45
CA SER A 137 9.21 -21.38 10.43
C SER A 137 8.74 -20.92 9.04
N GLY A 138 7.51 -21.24 8.65
CA GLY A 138 6.94 -20.81 7.38
C GLY A 138 6.74 -19.31 7.28
N MET A 139 6.35 -18.65 8.37
CA MET A 139 6.29 -17.19 8.41
C MET A 139 7.67 -16.57 8.26
N LEU A 140 8.66 -17.02 9.04
CA LEU A 140 10.01 -16.49 9.01
C LEU A 140 10.64 -16.68 7.62
N LEU A 141 10.45 -17.83 6.98
CA LEU A 141 10.95 -18.07 5.63
C LEU A 141 10.24 -17.20 4.59
N SER A 142 8.91 -17.07 4.69
CA SER A 142 8.13 -16.18 3.82
C SER A 142 8.58 -14.72 3.93
N ARG A 143 8.86 -14.25 5.15
CA ARG A 143 9.40 -12.90 5.40
C ARG A 143 10.86 -12.77 4.98
N GLY A 144 11.65 -13.82 5.20
CA GLY A 144 13.03 -13.98 4.72
C GLY A 144 13.14 -13.64 3.25
N ILE A 145 12.31 -14.29 2.44
CA ILE A 145 12.31 -14.13 0.98
C ILE A 145 11.63 -12.82 0.57
N SER A 146 10.41 -12.56 1.02
CA SER A 146 9.61 -11.44 0.50
C SER A 146 9.97 -10.08 1.09
N TYR A 147 10.72 -10.01 2.18
CA TYR A 147 11.07 -8.75 2.84
C TYR A 147 12.58 -8.62 3.03
N TYR A 148 13.21 -9.51 3.79
CA TYR A 148 14.62 -9.33 4.17
C TYR A 148 15.56 -9.46 2.97
N MET A 149 15.33 -10.41 2.07
CA MET A 149 16.13 -10.59 0.86
C MET A 149 16.02 -9.36 -0.06
N LEU A 150 14.81 -8.79 -0.22
CA LEU A 150 14.60 -7.58 -1.02
C LEU A 150 15.31 -6.37 -0.39
N VAL A 151 15.26 -6.23 0.94
CA VAL A 151 15.96 -5.15 1.65
C VAL A 151 17.47 -5.27 1.44
N ILE A 152 18.04 -6.45 1.62
CA ILE A 152 19.48 -6.69 1.40
C ILE A 152 19.85 -6.38 -0.05
N LEU A 153 19.09 -6.90 -1.01
CA LEU A 153 19.33 -6.65 -2.44
C LEU A 153 19.27 -5.15 -2.76
N SER A 154 18.27 -4.44 -2.22
CA SER A 154 18.14 -3.00 -2.40
C SER A 154 19.33 -2.22 -1.80
N GLY A 155 19.83 -2.66 -0.64
CA GLY A 155 21.02 -2.08 -0.01
C GLY A 155 22.27 -2.30 -0.86
N VAL A 156 22.47 -3.50 -1.38
CA VAL A 156 23.60 -3.82 -2.27
C VAL A 156 23.55 -2.97 -3.54
N ILE A 157 22.39 -2.89 -4.20
CA ILE A 157 22.21 -2.06 -5.40
C ILE A 157 22.50 -0.59 -5.08
N THR A 158 22.05 -0.09 -3.93
CA THR A 158 22.30 1.29 -3.50
C THR A 158 23.79 1.56 -3.31
N ILE A 159 24.51 0.65 -2.66
CA ILE A 159 25.97 0.77 -2.48
C ILE A 159 26.68 0.78 -3.83
N ILE A 160 26.36 -0.16 -4.73
CA ILE A 160 26.96 -0.22 -6.08
C ILE A 160 26.69 1.08 -6.83
N THR A 161 25.46 1.59 -6.77
CA THR A 161 25.07 2.84 -7.44
C THR A 161 25.87 4.02 -6.89
N HIS A 162 26.02 4.12 -5.56
CA HIS A 162 26.78 5.20 -4.93
C HIS A 162 28.29 5.14 -5.25
N LEU A 163 28.84 3.95 -5.48
CA LEU A 163 30.25 3.77 -5.86
C LEU A 163 30.49 4.00 -7.37
N THR A 164 29.49 3.73 -8.22
CA THR A 164 29.63 3.77 -9.68
C THR A 164 29.21 5.13 -10.26
N VAL A 165 28.18 5.75 -9.69
CA VAL A 165 27.68 7.05 -10.15
C VAL A 165 28.56 8.15 -9.56
N LYS A 166 29.39 8.77 -10.41
CA LYS A 166 30.10 10.00 -10.04
C LYS A 166 29.07 11.10 -9.75
N PRO A 167 29.28 11.94 -8.72
CA PRO A 167 28.39 13.05 -8.44
C PRO A 167 28.22 13.91 -9.71
N ALA A 168 26.98 14.25 -10.04
CA ALA A 168 26.69 15.17 -11.12
C ALA A 168 27.46 16.48 -10.90
N PRO A 169 27.95 17.15 -11.96
CA PRO A 169 28.51 18.48 -11.81
C PRO A 169 27.47 19.34 -11.11
N LYS A 170 27.88 20.05 -10.06
CA LYS A 170 27.05 21.13 -9.54
C LYS A 170 26.99 22.17 -10.64
N ASP A 171 25.81 22.36 -11.22
CA ASP A 171 25.52 23.56 -11.97
C ASP A 171 25.55 24.72 -10.95
N ASP A 172 26.74 25.31 -10.78
CA ASP A 172 26.91 26.62 -10.17
C ASP A 172 26.25 27.63 -11.11
N GLU A 173 24.95 27.87 -10.93
CA GLU A 173 24.29 29.04 -11.51
C GLU A 173 24.65 30.27 -10.64
N SER A 174 25.62 31.01 -11.17
CA SER A 174 25.99 32.39 -10.87
C SER A 174 24.88 33.40 -11.18
#